data_AF-A0A3E2WX70-F1
#
_entry.id   AF-A0A3E2WX70-F1
#
_cell.length_a   1.000
_cell.length_b   1.000
_cell.length_c   1.000
_cell.angle_alpha   90.00
_cell.angle_beta   90.00
_cell.angle_gamma   90.00
#
_symmetry.space_group_name_H-M   'P 1'
#
loop_
_entity.id
_entity.type
_entity.pdbx_description
1 polymer ?
#
loop_
_entity_poly.entity_id
_entity_poly.type
_entity_poly.pdbx_seq_one_letter_code
_entity_poly.pdbx_strand_id
1 'polypeptide(L)'
;MESGLKELVQYGNELAEPNLVERMAVTYSDKKLYPVDEMRRAEALEMSTLTSLVEYIKSNTDKSTDKMIVQVISPCEVRLVSALDDDRKREILVDVNAQIPNFDFGKYMGHESFIIALQSKFIPNGDSELLLKFAGTVENGTVAQYGDDGVTQKATIKTGIASKGEAVVPNPVKLRPFRTFIEVEQPESAFVFRMRQDEISGVGCAIFEADGGAWKNVAMKAIKEYLQQELSEYPAFTVIS
;
A
#
# COMPACT_ATOMS: atom_id res chain seq x y z
N MET A 1 3.42 -45.22 -29.53
CA MET A 1 2.45 -44.96 -30.61
C MET A 1 1.03 -44.79 -30.08
N GLU A 2 0.57 -45.60 -29.10
CA GLU A 2 -0.80 -45.47 -28.56
C GLU A 2 -1.09 -44.16 -27.80
N SER A 3 -0.09 -43.53 -27.16
CA SER A 3 -0.34 -42.26 -26.42
C SER A 3 -0.61 -41.09 -27.38
N GLY A 4 0.16 -40.97 -28.47
CA GLY A 4 -0.01 -39.90 -29.45
C GLY A 4 -1.34 -39.95 -30.20
N LEU A 5 -1.93 -41.14 -30.39
CA LEU A 5 -3.25 -41.31 -31.01
C LEU A 5 -4.38 -40.85 -30.06
N LYS A 6 -4.29 -41.13 -28.76
CA LYS A 6 -5.26 -40.66 -27.78
C LYS A 6 -5.21 -39.14 -27.63
N GLU A 7 -4.01 -38.57 -27.61
CA GLU A 7 -3.81 -37.12 -27.58
C GLU A 7 -4.38 -36.45 -28.84
N LEU A 8 -4.15 -37.02 -30.03
CA LEU A 8 -4.74 -36.52 -31.28
C LEU A 8 -6.27 -36.55 -31.29
N VAL A 9 -6.88 -37.61 -30.76
CA VAL A 9 -8.35 -37.74 -30.67
C VAL A 9 -8.93 -36.75 -29.65
N GLN A 10 -8.27 -36.56 -28.50
CA GLN A 10 -8.69 -35.55 -27.53
C GLN A 10 -8.59 -34.14 -28.11
N TYR A 11 -7.47 -33.82 -28.75
CA TYR A 11 -7.25 -32.51 -29.38
C TYR A 11 -8.24 -32.24 -30.54
N GLY A 12 -8.52 -33.25 -31.36
CA GLY A 12 -9.56 -33.17 -32.40
C GLY A 12 -10.95 -32.92 -31.83
N ASN A 13 -11.29 -33.59 -30.72
CA ASN A 13 -12.55 -33.37 -30.01
C ASN A 13 -12.63 -31.98 -29.41
N GLU A 14 -11.54 -31.39 -28.94
CA GLU A 14 -11.52 -30.01 -28.44
C GLU A 14 -11.79 -28.99 -29.56
N LEU A 15 -11.24 -29.21 -30.77
CA LEU A 15 -11.38 -28.31 -31.92
C LEU A 15 -12.70 -28.43 -32.70
N ALA A 16 -13.45 -29.53 -32.55
CA ALA A 16 -14.72 -29.72 -33.25
C ALA A 16 -15.78 -28.63 -32.92
N GLU A 17 -16.83 -28.52 -33.70
CA GLU A 17 -17.98 -27.68 -33.30
C GLU A 17 -18.68 -28.24 -32.05
N PRO A 18 -19.31 -27.40 -31.21
CA PRO A 18 -20.07 -27.86 -30.05
C PRO A 18 -21.24 -28.76 -30.47
N ASN A 19 -21.38 -29.92 -29.84
CA ASN A 19 -22.57 -30.75 -29.99
C ASN A 19 -23.68 -30.20 -29.12
N LEU A 20 -24.83 -29.92 -29.73
CA LEU A 20 -26.00 -29.39 -29.05
C LEU A 20 -27.08 -30.49 -28.93
N VAL A 21 -27.59 -30.69 -27.70
CA VAL A 21 -28.66 -31.66 -27.41
C VAL A 21 -29.81 -30.94 -26.72
N GLU A 22 -31.00 -30.98 -27.32
CA GLU A 22 -32.21 -30.42 -26.72
C GLU A 22 -32.93 -31.47 -25.85
N ARG A 23 -33.25 -31.08 -24.60
CA ARG A 23 -34.06 -31.87 -23.66
C ARG A 23 -34.93 -30.92 -22.85
N MET A 24 -36.24 -31.19 -22.81
CA MET A 24 -37.20 -30.42 -22.01
C MET A 24 -37.14 -28.90 -22.27
N ALA A 25 -37.03 -28.49 -23.54
CA ALA A 25 -36.87 -27.08 -23.97
C ALA A 25 -35.61 -26.37 -23.44
N VAL A 26 -34.60 -27.14 -23.02
CA VAL A 26 -33.26 -26.65 -22.68
C VAL A 26 -32.25 -27.26 -23.65
N THR A 27 -31.42 -26.43 -24.25
CA THR A 27 -30.32 -26.86 -25.13
C THR A 27 -29.05 -27.00 -24.32
N TYR A 28 -28.48 -28.20 -24.30
CA TYR A 28 -27.23 -28.53 -23.63
C TYR A 28 -26.11 -28.57 -24.65
N SER A 29 -24.94 -28.05 -24.30
CA SER A 29 -23.72 -28.21 -25.10
C SER A 29 -22.70 -29.06 -24.34
N ASP A 30 -21.98 -29.91 -25.06
CA ASP A 30 -20.80 -30.61 -24.55
C ASP A 30 -19.58 -29.70 -24.39
N LYS A 31 -19.65 -28.47 -24.90
CA LYS A 31 -18.58 -27.47 -24.81
C LYS A 31 -19.09 -26.16 -24.22
N LYS A 32 -18.22 -25.51 -23.45
CA LYS A 32 -18.49 -24.18 -22.91
C LYS A 32 -18.07 -23.14 -23.95
N LEU A 33 -19.04 -22.40 -24.48
CA LEU A 33 -18.77 -21.21 -25.28
C LEU A 33 -18.48 -20.03 -24.35
N TYR A 34 -17.55 -19.18 -24.76
CA TYR A 34 -17.26 -17.91 -24.10
C TYR A 34 -17.62 -16.79 -25.07
N PRO A 35 -18.36 -15.76 -24.63
CA PRO A 35 -18.60 -14.59 -25.46
C PRO A 35 -17.27 -13.93 -25.80
N VAL A 36 -17.12 -13.52 -27.06
CA VAL A 36 -16.01 -12.66 -27.48
C VAL A 36 -16.29 -11.27 -26.91
N ASP A 37 -15.28 -10.67 -26.29
CA ASP A 37 -15.39 -9.31 -25.75
C ASP A 37 -15.40 -8.32 -26.92
N GLU A 38 -16.58 -7.86 -27.30
CA GLU A 38 -16.75 -6.94 -28.42
C GLU A 38 -16.46 -5.49 -28.01
N MET A 39 -16.48 -5.20 -26.71
CA MET A 39 -16.27 -3.86 -26.19
C MET A 39 -14.78 -3.49 -26.19
N ARG A 40 -14.43 -2.44 -26.93
CA ARG A 40 -13.07 -1.91 -26.97
C ARG A 40 -12.85 -0.97 -25.80
N ARG A 41 -12.25 -1.50 -24.73
CA ARG A 41 -11.81 -0.73 -23.57
C ARG A 41 -10.40 -0.20 -23.80
N ALA A 42 -10.18 1.07 -23.47
CA ALA A 42 -8.87 1.69 -23.49
C ALA A 42 -8.01 1.16 -22.33
N GLU A 43 -6.70 1.32 -22.47
CA GLU A 43 -5.77 1.12 -21.35
C GLU A 43 -5.93 2.25 -20.34
N ALA A 44 -5.78 1.93 -19.05
CA ALA A 44 -5.93 2.90 -17.98
C ALA A 44 -4.81 3.96 -18.05
N LEU A 45 -5.16 5.22 -17.79
CA LEU A 45 -4.17 6.25 -17.56
C LEU A 45 -3.49 6.04 -16.21
N GLU A 46 -2.16 6.04 -16.20
CA GLU A 46 -1.38 5.95 -14.97
C GLU A 46 -1.13 7.34 -14.38
N MET A 47 -1.40 7.50 -13.09
CA MET A 47 -1.22 8.76 -12.37
C MET A 47 -0.58 8.50 -11.00
N SER A 48 0.00 9.55 -10.41
CA SER A 48 0.69 9.45 -9.11
C SER A 48 0.06 10.27 -7.97
N THR A 49 -0.94 11.11 -8.28
CA THR A 49 -1.53 12.07 -7.34
C THR A 49 -3.06 12.03 -7.41
N LEU A 50 -3.73 12.21 -6.26
CA LEU A 50 -5.18 12.38 -6.22
C LEU A 50 -5.61 13.67 -6.92
N THR A 51 -4.77 14.71 -6.88
CA THR A 51 -5.04 15.96 -7.60
C THR A 51 -5.15 15.73 -9.11
N SER A 52 -4.25 14.95 -9.71
CA SER A 52 -4.32 14.66 -11.16
C SER A 52 -5.58 13.88 -11.54
N LEU A 53 -6.03 12.95 -10.69
CA LEU A 53 -7.31 12.27 -10.87
C LEU A 53 -8.48 13.26 -10.82
N VAL A 54 -8.49 14.16 -9.83
CA VAL A 54 -9.52 15.18 -9.69
C VAL A 54 -9.54 16.12 -10.89
N GLU A 55 -8.38 16.59 -11.36
CA GLU A 55 -8.25 17.43 -12.56
C GLU A 55 -8.74 16.70 -13.81
N TYR A 56 -8.36 15.44 -13.99
CA TYR A 56 -8.85 14.60 -15.08
C TYR A 56 -10.38 14.50 -15.08
N ILE A 57 -10.98 14.19 -13.93
CA ILE A 57 -12.43 14.12 -13.77
C ILE A 57 -13.09 15.47 -14.10
N LYS A 58 -12.57 16.57 -13.52
CA LYS A 58 -13.12 17.92 -13.71
C LYS A 58 -12.96 18.43 -15.14
N SER A 59 -11.95 17.96 -15.88
CA SER A 59 -11.72 18.34 -17.28
C SER A 59 -12.78 17.80 -18.24
N ASN A 60 -13.45 16.70 -17.87
CA ASN A 60 -14.44 15.99 -18.70
C ASN A 60 -13.92 15.72 -20.14
N THR A 61 -12.64 15.36 -20.26
CA THR A 61 -11.95 15.16 -21.54
C THR A 61 -12.50 13.94 -22.30
N ASP A 62 -12.67 12.82 -21.59
CA ASP A 62 -13.15 11.57 -22.19
C ASP A 62 -14.66 11.39 -22.00
N LYS A 63 -15.33 10.94 -23.06
CA LYS A 63 -16.72 10.50 -22.97
C LYS A 63 -16.76 9.12 -22.30
N SER A 64 -17.44 9.02 -21.16
CA SER A 64 -17.61 7.76 -20.44
C SER A 64 -19.08 7.52 -20.08
N THR A 65 -19.34 6.45 -19.31
CA THR A 65 -20.65 6.10 -18.79
C THR A 65 -21.21 7.17 -17.85
N ASP A 66 -22.54 7.32 -17.79
CA ASP A 66 -23.23 8.31 -16.95
C ASP A 66 -22.95 8.19 -15.44
N LYS A 67 -22.46 7.04 -14.99
CA LYS A 67 -22.13 6.77 -13.58
C LYS A 67 -20.79 6.08 -13.48
N MET A 68 -19.89 6.65 -12.70
CA MET A 68 -18.55 6.12 -12.47
C MET A 68 -18.30 5.93 -10.97
N ILE A 69 -17.33 5.07 -10.67
CA ILE A 69 -16.93 4.77 -9.31
C ILE A 69 -15.48 5.18 -9.14
N VAL A 70 -15.21 6.01 -8.14
CA VAL A 70 -13.86 6.28 -7.66
C VAL A 70 -13.62 5.36 -6.47
N GLN A 71 -12.83 4.31 -6.69
CA GLN A 71 -12.57 3.27 -5.71
C GLN A 71 -11.21 3.47 -5.06
N VAL A 72 -11.20 3.68 -3.75
CA VAL A 72 -9.98 3.60 -2.94
C VAL A 72 -9.69 2.12 -2.70
N ILE A 73 -8.72 1.58 -3.43
CA ILE A 73 -8.35 0.14 -3.37
C ILE A 73 -7.48 -0.13 -2.16
N SER A 74 -6.54 0.78 -1.88
CA SER A 74 -5.59 0.66 -0.79
C SER A 74 -5.10 2.04 -0.34
N PRO A 75 -4.31 2.15 0.74
CA PRO A 75 -3.69 3.41 1.14
C PRO A 75 -2.83 4.08 0.07
N CYS A 76 -2.44 3.35 -0.98
CA CYS A 76 -1.55 3.84 -2.04
C CYS A 76 -2.15 3.70 -3.44
N GLU A 77 -3.40 3.24 -3.57
CA GLU A 77 -4.01 2.92 -4.86
C GLU A 77 -5.46 3.38 -4.91
N VAL A 78 -5.78 4.19 -5.92
CA VAL A 78 -7.14 4.66 -6.23
C VAL A 78 -7.40 4.43 -7.71
N ARG A 79 -8.60 3.95 -8.04
CA ARG A 79 -9.01 3.72 -9.42
C ARG A 79 -10.28 4.46 -9.78
N LEU A 80 -10.34 4.96 -11.00
CA LEU A 80 -11.58 5.39 -11.63
C LEU A 80 -12.10 4.28 -12.54
N VAL A 81 -13.30 3.76 -12.26
CA VAL A 81 -13.90 2.68 -13.04
C VAL A 81 -15.29 3.05 -13.56
N SER A 82 -15.61 2.57 -14.76
CA SER A 82 -16.91 2.78 -15.39
C SER A 82 -18.04 1.98 -14.71
N ALA A 83 -19.28 2.27 -15.08
CA ALA A 83 -20.42 1.39 -14.84
C ALA A 83 -20.20 -0.01 -15.47
N LEU A 84 -21.06 -0.98 -15.13
CA LEU A 84 -21.08 -2.24 -15.87
C LEU A 84 -21.52 -1.98 -17.31
N ASP A 85 -20.76 -2.51 -18.26
CA ASP A 85 -21.15 -2.55 -19.67
C ASP A 85 -22.10 -3.74 -19.97
N ASP A 86 -22.44 -3.92 -21.25
CA ASP A 86 -23.33 -4.98 -21.72
C ASP A 86 -22.77 -6.39 -21.46
N ASP A 87 -21.44 -6.53 -21.37
CA ASP A 87 -20.72 -7.76 -21.00
C ASP A 87 -20.58 -7.93 -19.48
N ARG A 88 -21.19 -7.04 -18.68
CA ARG A 88 -21.07 -6.97 -17.23
C ARG A 88 -19.62 -6.82 -16.75
N LYS A 89 -18.79 -6.15 -17.53
CA LYS A 89 -17.42 -5.79 -17.17
C LYS A 89 -17.35 -4.30 -16.84
N ARG A 90 -16.26 -3.90 -16.18
CA ARG A 90 -15.94 -2.49 -15.92
C ARG A 90 -14.64 -2.16 -16.62
N GLU A 91 -14.58 -0.97 -17.17
CA GLU A 91 -13.35 -0.38 -17.66
C GLU A 91 -12.65 0.35 -16.53
N ILE A 92 -11.33 0.20 -16.44
CA ILE A 92 -10.49 1.02 -15.56
C ILE A 92 -10.00 2.17 -16.42
N LEU A 93 -10.48 3.38 -16.15
CA LEU A 93 -10.11 4.57 -16.91
C LEU A 93 -8.78 5.14 -16.40
N VAL A 94 -8.58 5.11 -15.07
CA VAL A 94 -7.40 5.68 -14.41
C VAL A 94 -6.97 4.75 -13.28
N ASP A 95 -5.67 4.50 -13.19
CA ASP A 95 -5.02 3.84 -12.05
C ASP A 95 -4.02 4.82 -11.39
N VAL A 96 -4.31 5.20 -10.15
CA VAL A 96 -3.54 6.20 -9.39
C VAL A 96 -2.73 5.49 -8.33
N ASN A 97 -1.41 5.55 -8.44
CA ASN A 97 -0.48 4.88 -7.52
C ASN A 97 0.41 5.91 -6.81
N ALA A 98 0.29 5.99 -5.48
CA ALA A 98 1.04 6.95 -4.67
C ALA A 98 2.56 6.67 -4.75
N GLN A 99 3.33 7.71 -5.05
CA GLN A 99 4.80 7.65 -4.98
C GLN A 99 5.28 7.89 -3.55
N ILE A 100 5.56 6.81 -2.82
CA ILE A 100 5.99 6.85 -1.42
C ILE A 100 7.45 6.42 -1.24
N PRO A 101 8.19 7.03 -0.30
CA PRO A 101 9.54 6.57 0.01
C PRO A 101 9.51 5.19 0.65
N ASN A 102 10.42 4.30 0.23
CA ASN A 102 10.52 2.97 0.82
C ASN A 102 11.18 3.03 2.21
N PHE A 103 10.60 2.35 3.21
CA PHE A 103 11.18 2.14 4.53
C PHE A 103 10.98 0.68 4.96
N ASP A 104 12.07 -0.01 5.31
CA ASP A 104 12.05 -1.42 5.72
C ASP A 104 11.60 -1.59 7.19
N PHE A 105 10.29 -1.43 7.44
CA PHE A 105 9.72 -1.68 8.77
C PHE A 105 10.01 -3.10 9.25
N GLY A 106 10.30 -3.25 10.53
CA GLY A 106 10.63 -4.53 11.17
C GLY A 106 11.99 -5.12 10.82
N LYS A 107 12.83 -4.41 10.05
CA LYS A 107 14.21 -4.81 9.76
C LYS A 107 15.19 -3.84 10.40
N TYR A 108 16.29 -4.39 10.88
CA TYR A 108 17.41 -3.60 11.38
C TYR A 108 18.17 -2.99 10.21
N MET A 109 18.48 -1.70 10.34
CA MET A 109 19.39 -0.96 9.47
C MET A 109 20.46 -0.25 10.31
N GLY A 110 21.57 0.14 9.69
CA GLY A 110 22.62 0.88 10.39
C GLY A 110 22.08 2.18 11.01
N HIS A 111 22.57 2.54 12.19
CA HIS A 111 22.06 3.72 12.92
C HIS A 111 22.12 5.02 12.09
N GLU A 112 23.17 5.26 11.29
CA GLU A 112 23.25 6.42 10.39
C GLU A 112 22.13 6.37 9.32
N SER A 113 21.92 5.22 8.69
CA SER A 113 20.84 5.02 7.72
C SER A 113 19.46 5.23 8.38
N PHE A 114 19.30 4.79 9.63
CA PHE A 114 18.08 5.00 10.40
C PHE A 114 17.83 6.48 10.69
N ILE A 115 18.87 7.22 11.10
CA ILE A 115 18.79 8.68 11.34
C ILE A 115 18.37 9.41 10.06
N ILE A 116 19.02 9.11 8.93
CA ILE A 116 18.68 9.70 7.63
C ILE A 116 17.23 9.35 7.25
N ALA A 117 16.82 8.10 7.46
CA ALA A 117 15.48 7.65 7.14
C ALA A 117 14.41 8.36 7.99
N LEU A 118 14.63 8.51 9.30
CA LEU A 118 13.74 9.27 10.18
C LEU A 118 13.59 10.73 9.74
N GLN A 119 14.67 11.38 9.31
CA GLN A 119 14.64 12.79 8.88
C GLN A 119 13.99 12.99 7.50
N SER A 120 14.09 12.00 6.60
CA SER A 120 13.66 12.14 5.20
C SER A 120 12.33 11.48 4.87
N LYS A 121 11.88 10.50 5.67
CA LYS A 121 10.72 9.64 5.36
C LYS A 121 9.58 9.75 6.37
N PHE A 122 9.72 10.62 7.37
CA PHE A 122 8.71 10.85 8.40
C PHE A 122 8.43 12.33 8.56
N ILE A 123 7.19 12.67 8.89
CA ILE A 123 6.82 14.01 9.32
C ILE A 123 7.39 14.23 10.72
N PRO A 124 8.18 15.31 10.95
CA PRO A 124 8.73 15.60 12.27
C PRO A 124 7.65 15.78 13.33
N ASN A 125 7.84 15.12 14.46
CA ASN A 125 7.06 15.27 15.68
C ASN A 125 7.93 15.02 16.93
N GLY A 126 7.37 15.22 18.13
CA GLY A 126 8.12 15.08 19.38
C GLY A 126 8.83 13.73 19.56
N ASP A 127 8.17 12.62 19.22
CA ASP A 127 8.75 11.27 19.37
C ASP A 127 9.84 11.00 18.33
N SER A 128 9.70 11.49 17.10
CA SER A 128 10.76 11.40 16.09
C SER A 128 12.01 12.19 16.49
N GLU A 129 11.85 13.36 17.12
CA GLU A 129 12.97 14.14 17.63
C GLU A 129 13.68 13.45 18.80
N LEU A 130 12.92 12.81 19.70
CA LEU A 130 13.45 12.00 20.78
C LEU A 130 14.25 10.81 20.23
N LEU A 131 13.71 10.09 19.23
CA LEU A 131 14.42 9.00 18.57
C LEU A 131 15.69 9.45 17.85
N LEU A 132 15.66 10.60 17.17
CA LEU A 132 16.84 11.15 16.49
C LEU A 132 17.95 11.50 17.48
N LYS A 133 17.61 12.16 18.60
CA LYS A 133 18.56 12.45 19.68
C LYS A 133 19.12 11.15 20.25
N PHE A 134 18.26 10.17 20.50
CA PHE A 134 18.68 8.90 21.05
C PHE A 134 19.62 8.14 20.11
N ALA A 135 19.19 7.88 18.87
CA ALA A 135 19.97 7.17 17.86
C ALA A 135 21.29 7.89 17.52
N GLY A 136 21.30 9.23 17.51
CA GLY A 136 22.50 10.03 17.25
C GLY A 136 23.52 10.07 18.40
N THR A 137 23.13 9.69 19.61
CA THR A 137 24.02 9.71 20.79
C THR A 137 24.65 8.34 21.08
N VAL A 138 24.30 7.30 20.31
CA VAL A 138 24.80 5.94 20.53
C VAL A 138 26.14 5.74 19.83
N GLU A 139 27.22 5.61 20.59
CA GLU A 139 28.51 5.11 20.10
C GLU A 139 28.61 3.57 20.25
N ASN A 140 29.48 2.93 19.46
CA ASN A 140 29.84 1.51 19.61
C ASN A 140 30.24 1.20 21.06
N GLY A 141 29.60 0.20 21.67
CA GLY A 141 29.87 -0.22 23.06
C GLY A 141 29.08 0.54 24.15
N THR A 142 28.22 1.50 23.79
CA THR A 142 27.34 2.20 24.74
C THR A 142 26.02 1.46 25.00
N VAL A 143 25.66 0.52 24.13
CA VAL A 143 24.47 -0.37 24.27
C VAL A 143 24.63 -1.38 25.45
N ALA A 144 25.73 -1.30 26.20
CA ALA A 144 26.20 -2.30 27.16
C ALA A 144 25.38 -2.46 28.47
N GLN A 145 24.34 -1.67 28.71
CA GLN A 145 23.38 -1.94 29.79
C GLN A 145 22.00 -2.20 29.20
N TYR A 146 21.93 -3.29 28.44
CA TYR A 146 20.71 -3.79 27.82
C TYR A 146 19.79 -4.38 28.89
N GLY A 147 18.94 -3.55 29.48
CA GLY A 147 17.77 -3.98 30.25
C GLY A 147 16.54 -3.88 29.35
N ASP A 148 16.06 -5.02 28.85
CA ASP A 148 14.81 -5.13 28.09
C ASP A 148 13.81 -5.88 28.97
N ASP A 149 12.81 -5.18 29.47
CA ASP A 149 11.74 -5.78 30.28
C ASP A 149 10.55 -6.27 29.42
N GLY A 150 10.75 -6.31 28.09
CA GLY A 150 9.73 -6.66 27.11
C GLY A 150 8.88 -5.48 26.65
N VAL A 151 8.92 -4.33 27.34
CA VAL A 151 8.11 -3.15 27.05
C VAL A 151 8.99 -1.92 26.78
N THR A 152 9.95 -1.66 27.65
CA THR A 152 10.88 -0.52 27.56
C THR A 152 12.29 -0.99 27.27
N GLN A 153 13.02 -0.18 26.48
CA GLN A 153 14.44 -0.39 26.26
C GLN A 153 15.20 0.69 27.02
N LYS A 154 15.98 0.28 28.02
CA LYS A 154 16.96 1.17 28.66
C LYS A 154 18.26 1.04 27.89
N ALA A 155 18.81 2.17 27.43
CA ALA A 155 20.21 2.22 27.00
C ALA A 155 20.92 3.36 27.72
N THR A 156 22.12 3.08 28.18
CA THR A 156 23.01 4.10 28.72
C THR A 156 23.62 4.84 27.54
N ILE A 157 23.46 6.15 27.48
CA ILE A 157 24.04 6.99 26.42
C ILE A 157 25.20 7.80 27.00
N LYS A 158 26.23 8.07 26.20
CA LYS A 158 27.25 9.05 26.58
C LYS A 158 26.74 10.43 26.23
N THR A 159 26.40 11.22 27.24
CA THR A 159 26.26 12.66 27.07
C THR A 159 27.68 13.24 26.96
N GLY A 160 27.96 14.04 25.93
CA GLY A 160 29.32 14.56 25.68
C GLY A 160 30.07 15.11 26.90
N ILE A 161 31.41 15.07 26.81
CA ILE A 161 32.41 15.35 27.86
C ILE A 161 32.19 14.50 29.12
N ALA A 162 32.79 13.30 29.10
CA ALA A 162 33.06 12.42 30.24
C ALA A 162 31.87 11.97 31.12
N SER A 163 30.61 12.29 30.77
CA SER A 163 29.42 11.92 31.54
C SER A 163 28.61 10.83 30.83
N LYS A 164 28.13 9.83 31.57
CA LYS A 164 27.15 8.85 31.08
C LYS A 164 25.79 9.28 31.62
N GLY A 165 24.81 9.44 30.74
CA GLY A 165 23.42 9.69 31.10
C GLY A 165 22.57 8.46 30.75
N GLU A 166 21.56 8.16 31.56
CA GLU A 166 20.54 7.17 31.18
C GLU A 166 19.43 7.88 30.40
N ALA A 167 19.14 7.40 29.19
CA ALA A 167 17.96 7.82 28.44
C ALA A 167 17.08 6.60 28.20
N VAL A 168 15.80 6.71 28.57
CA VAL A 168 14.80 5.69 28.32
C VAL A 168 14.04 6.07 27.06
N VAL A 169 14.01 5.20 26.06
CA VAL A 169 13.13 5.40 24.91
C VAL A 169 11.70 5.06 25.34
N PRO A 170 10.74 5.98 25.21
CA PRO A 170 9.35 5.65 25.46
C PRO A 170 8.86 4.73 24.35
N ASN A 171 8.71 3.44 24.65
CA ASN A 171 8.07 2.49 23.76
C ASN A 171 6.61 2.29 24.21
N PRO A 172 5.63 2.24 23.28
CA PRO A 172 5.77 2.55 21.86
C PRO A 172 5.92 4.06 21.59
N VAL A 173 6.67 4.40 20.54
CA VAL A 173 6.74 5.78 19.99
C VAL A 173 5.64 5.99 18.97
N LYS A 174 5.17 7.23 18.80
CA LYS A 174 4.21 7.62 17.77
C LYS A 174 4.91 8.33 16.63
N LEU A 175 4.88 7.77 15.43
CA LEU A 175 5.53 8.35 14.24
C LEU A 175 4.55 8.49 13.08
N ARG A 176 4.86 9.39 12.14
CA ARG A 176 4.07 9.67 10.94
C ARG A 176 4.91 9.46 9.67
N PRO A 177 5.10 8.22 9.21
CA PRO A 177 5.80 7.95 7.96
C PRO A 177 5.02 8.46 6.74
N PHE A 178 5.73 8.85 5.67
CA PHE A 178 5.12 9.05 4.35
C PHE A 178 4.79 7.69 3.72
N ARG A 179 3.51 7.31 3.74
CA ARG A 179 3.04 5.98 3.30
C ARG A 179 1.62 5.98 2.70
N THR A 180 1.14 7.16 2.32
CA THR A 180 -0.09 7.36 1.54
C THR A 180 0.05 8.62 0.68
N PHE A 181 -0.98 8.98 -0.07
CA PHE A 181 -1.03 10.19 -0.90
C PHE A 181 -0.71 11.46 -0.10
N ILE A 182 0.06 12.38 -0.67
CA ILE A 182 0.54 13.58 0.03
C ILE A 182 -0.57 14.60 0.26
N GLU A 183 -1.65 14.51 -0.51
CA GLU A 183 -2.84 15.35 -0.43
C GLU A 183 -3.67 15.10 0.83
N VAL A 184 -3.43 13.99 1.53
CA VAL A 184 -4.10 13.66 2.79
C VAL A 184 -3.12 13.60 3.95
N GLU A 185 -3.64 13.82 5.16
CA GLU A 185 -2.82 13.73 6.37
C GLU A 185 -2.23 12.33 6.53
N GLN A 186 -0.90 12.24 6.69
CA GLN A 186 -0.23 10.97 6.89
C GLN A 186 -0.62 10.38 8.25
N PRO A 187 -1.15 9.14 8.31
CA PRO A 187 -1.64 8.56 9.54
C PRO A 187 -0.52 8.34 10.54
N GLU A 188 -0.75 8.73 11.80
CA GLU A 188 0.13 8.43 12.93
C GLU A 188 -0.03 6.97 13.36
N SER A 189 1.09 6.28 13.59
CA SER A 189 1.11 4.91 14.11
C SER A 189 2.00 4.79 15.34
N ALA A 190 1.66 3.82 16.18
CA ALA A 190 2.53 3.33 17.24
C ALA A 190 3.59 2.40 16.65
N PHE A 191 4.85 2.58 17.07
CA PHE A 191 5.97 1.73 16.72
C PHE A 191 6.75 1.31 17.96
N VAL A 192 7.24 0.07 17.98
CA VAL A 192 8.25 -0.38 18.94
C VAL A 192 9.61 -0.11 18.33
N PHE A 193 10.40 0.74 18.96
CA PHE A 193 11.79 0.97 18.59
C PHE A 193 12.71 -0.06 19.26
N ARG A 194 13.64 -0.63 18.49
CA ARG A 194 14.66 -1.55 18.97
C ARG A 194 16.03 -1.18 18.43
N MET A 195 17.02 -1.27 19.30
CA MET A 195 18.44 -1.24 18.93
C MET A 195 19.11 -2.57 19.23
N ARG A 196 20.15 -2.87 18.45
CA ARG A 196 21.07 -3.98 18.71
C ARG A 196 22.50 -3.57 18.39
N GLN A 197 23.46 -4.19 19.07
CA GLN A 197 24.86 -4.13 18.69
C GLN A 197 25.20 -5.45 18.00
N ASP A 198 25.76 -5.37 16.80
CA ASP A 198 26.34 -6.48 16.07
C ASP A 198 27.86 -6.32 16.04
N GLU A 199 28.58 -7.44 16.14
CA GLU A 199 30.06 -7.43 16.19
C GLU A 199 30.69 -7.00 14.87
N ILE A 200 29.99 -7.19 13.74
CA ILE A 200 30.51 -6.94 12.40
C ILE A 200 29.96 -5.63 11.82
N SER A 201 28.65 -5.39 11.99
CA SER A 201 27.92 -4.28 11.36
C SER A 201 27.67 -3.08 12.28
N GLY A 202 28.12 -3.15 13.54
CA GLY A 202 28.00 -2.06 14.50
C GLY A 202 26.59 -1.92 15.08
N VAL A 203 26.18 -0.68 15.37
CA VAL A 203 24.86 -0.38 15.95
C VAL A 203 23.78 -0.42 14.87
N GLY A 204 22.79 -1.29 15.06
CA GLY A 204 21.58 -1.39 14.24
C GLY A 204 20.35 -0.86 14.96
N CYS A 205 19.48 -0.17 14.22
CA CYS A 205 18.21 0.38 14.68
C CYS A 205 17.05 -0.19 13.84
N ALA A 206 15.90 -0.40 14.46
CA ALA A 206 14.68 -0.85 13.81
C ALA A 206 13.44 -0.25 14.49
N ILE A 207 12.38 -0.04 13.73
CA ILE A 207 11.03 0.20 14.26
C ILE A 207 10.08 -0.87 13.74
N PHE A 208 9.21 -1.36 14.62
CA PHE A 208 8.22 -2.40 14.33
C PHE A 208 6.82 -1.80 14.52
N GLU A 209 5.94 -1.98 13.54
CA GLU A 209 4.55 -1.52 13.65
C GLU A 209 3.86 -2.18 14.85
N ALA A 210 3.19 -1.36 15.67
CA ALA A 210 2.52 -1.77 16.91
C ALA A 210 1.03 -1.38 16.95
N ASP A 211 0.44 -1.07 15.79
CA ASP A 211 -0.95 -0.64 15.66
C ASP A 211 -1.86 -1.66 14.95
N GLY A 212 -1.34 -2.86 14.65
CA GLY A 212 -2.07 -3.92 13.95
C GLY A 212 -2.51 -3.55 12.53
N GLY A 213 -1.88 -2.55 11.90
CA GLY A 213 -2.27 -2.08 10.58
C GLY A 213 -3.52 -1.19 10.56
N ALA A 214 -3.99 -0.71 11.73
CA ALA A 214 -5.13 0.19 11.85
C ALA A 214 -4.99 1.47 11.00
N TRP A 215 -3.75 1.93 10.81
CA TRP A 215 -3.43 3.07 9.96
C TRP A 215 -3.96 2.95 8.53
N LYS A 216 -4.10 1.73 7.98
CA LYS A 216 -4.60 1.52 6.61
C LYS A 216 -6.03 2.02 6.47
N ASN A 217 -6.88 1.73 7.45
CA ASN A 217 -8.26 2.19 7.47
C ASN A 217 -8.34 3.71 7.64
N VAL A 218 -7.44 4.29 8.46
CA VAL A 218 -7.34 5.74 8.63
C VAL A 218 -6.94 6.42 7.32
N ALA A 219 -5.94 5.90 6.61
CA ALA A 219 -5.52 6.40 5.31
C ALA A 219 -6.63 6.29 4.26
N MET A 220 -7.24 5.10 4.10
CA MET A 220 -8.32 4.90 3.13
C MET A 220 -9.52 5.80 3.39
N LYS A 221 -9.86 6.03 4.67
CA LYS A 221 -10.90 6.97 5.07
C LYS A 221 -10.53 8.41 4.69
N ALA A 222 -9.30 8.86 4.98
CA ALA A 222 -8.85 10.20 4.64
C ALA A 222 -8.84 10.45 3.12
N ILE A 223 -8.39 9.47 2.33
CA ILE A 223 -8.45 9.51 0.85
C ILE A 223 -9.90 9.63 0.38
N LYS A 224 -10.80 8.82 0.92
CA LYS A 224 -12.22 8.86 0.57
C LYS A 224 -12.85 10.22 0.90
N GLU A 225 -12.58 10.76 2.09
CA GLU A 225 -13.09 12.06 2.51
C GLU A 225 -12.58 13.18 1.61
N TYR A 226 -11.29 13.18 1.28
CA TYR A 226 -10.69 14.12 0.32
C TYR A 226 -11.39 14.07 -1.04
N LEU A 227 -11.55 12.88 -1.62
CA LEU A 227 -12.18 12.72 -2.93
C LEU A 227 -13.67 13.07 -2.90
N GLN A 228 -14.39 12.76 -1.83
CA GLN A 228 -15.80 13.15 -1.66
C GLN A 228 -15.97 14.66 -1.59
N GLN A 229 -15.05 15.36 -0.94
CA GLN A 229 -15.06 16.82 -0.88
C GLN A 229 -14.77 17.41 -2.28
N GLU A 230 -13.70 16.96 -2.93
CA GLU A 230 -13.27 17.47 -4.24
C GLU A 230 -14.27 17.20 -5.38
N LEU A 231 -15.06 16.13 -5.26
CA LEU A 231 -16.04 15.70 -6.26
C LEU A 231 -17.49 15.95 -5.82
N SER A 232 -17.72 16.75 -4.78
CA SER A 232 -19.07 17.01 -4.24
C SER A 232 -20.04 17.64 -5.24
N GLU A 233 -19.53 18.41 -6.22
CA GLU A 233 -20.31 19.01 -7.32
C GLU A 233 -20.49 18.07 -8.52
N TYR A 234 -19.97 16.84 -8.46
CA TYR A 234 -19.92 15.89 -9.57
C TYR A 234 -20.69 14.59 -9.22
N PRO A 235 -22.03 14.61 -9.18
CA PRO A 235 -22.87 13.50 -8.69
C PRO A 235 -22.81 12.22 -9.55
N ALA A 236 -22.22 12.29 -10.75
CA ALA A 236 -21.97 11.12 -11.59
C ALA A 236 -20.89 10.19 -11.00
N PHE A 237 -20.07 10.68 -10.07
CA PHE A 237 -18.96 9.94 -9.47
C PHE A 237 -19.30 9.51 -8.05
N THR A 238 -19.28 8.20 -7.80
CA THR A 238 -19.48 7.64 -6.47
C THR A 238 -18.14 7.23 -5.87
N VAL A 239 -17.76 7.81 -4.74
CA VAL A 239 -16.52 7.46 -4.03
C VAL A 239 -16.76 6.32 -3.04
N ILE A 240 -15.99 5.24 -3.16
CA ILE A 240 -16.04 4.06 -2.26
C ILE A 240 -14.64 3.71 -1.74
N SER A 241 -14.58 3.01 -0.61
CA SER A 241 -13.37 2.51 0.06
C SER A 241 -13.66 1.15 0.67
#